data_AF-A0AAJ6F0N1-F1
#
_entry.id   AF-A0AAJ6F0N1-F1
#
_cell.length_a   1.000
_cell.length_b   1.000
_cell.length_c   1.000
_cell.angle_alpha   90.00
_cell.angle_beta   90.00
_cell.angle_gamma   90.00
#
_symmetry.space_group_name_H-M   'P 1'
#
loop_
_entity.id
_entity.type
_entity.pdbx_description
1 polymer ?
#
loop_
_entity_poly.entity_id
_entity_poly.type
_entity_poly.pdbx_seq_one_letter_code
_entity_poly.pdbx_strand_id
1 'polypeptide(L)' 'MFSDNHSSDLTWTKLSQLASKDSRVRAIRFSKNVGFQRSILAKYLHVRGEAVMQIDADLPDPPELLADFLDLWRSGHRVV' A
#
# COMPACT_ATOMS: atom_id res chain seq x y z
N MET A 1 -1.04 3.48 1.25
CA MET A 1 -0.69 3.06 2.63
C MET A 1 0.39 2.02 2.54
N PHE A 2 1.51 2.23 3.23
CA PHE A 2 2.64 1.31 3.28
C PHE A 2 2.59 0.45 4.53
N SER A 3 3.17 -0.75 4.45
CA SER A 3 3.32 -1.66 5.58
C SER A 3 4.76 -2.16 5.62
N ASP A 4 5.46 -1.85 6.72
CA ASP A 4 6.79 -2.41 7.00
C ASP A 4 6.65 -3.73 7.75
N ASN A 5 7.14 -4.81 7.14
CA ASN A 5 7.03 -6.17 7.67
C ASN A 5 8.18 -6.52 8.62
N HIS A 6 8.48 -5.58 9.52
CA HIS A 6 9.60 -5.66 10.46
C HIS A 6 10.97 -5.71 9.75
N SER A 7 11.21 -4.78 8.84
CA SER A 7 12.49 -4.69 8.13
C SER A 7 13.63 -4.40 9.12
N SER A 8 14.80 -4.98 8.85
CA SER A 8 16.04 -4.81 9.61
C SER A 8 16.93 -3.67 9.08
N ASP A 9 16.55 -3.07 7.96
CA ASP A 9 17.27 -1.97 7.31
C ASP A 9 16.62 -0.61 7.62
N LEU A 10 16.98 0.41 6.83
CA LEU A 10 16.48 1.78 7.00
C LEU A 10 15.06 1.99 6.45
N THR A 11 14.36 0.95 5.99
CA THR A 11 13.03 1.07 5.36
C THR A 11 12.04 1.78 6.27
N TRP A 12 11.93 1.39 7.55
CA TRP A 12 11.02 2.06 8.48
C TRP A 12 11.38 3.53 8.71
N THR A 13 12.67 3.82 8.88
CA THR A 13 13.15 5.19 9.07
C THR A 13 12.79 6.06 7.88
N LYS A 14 12.99 5.57 6.65
CA LYS A 14 12.62 6.29 5.42
C LYS A 14 11.11 6.48 5.29
N LEU A 15 10.32 5.43 5.55
CA LEU A 15 8.85 5.50 5.47
C LEU A 15 8.26 6.46 6.51
N SER A 16 8.75 6.43 7.74
CA SER A 16 8.29 7.34 8.81
C SER A 16 8.63 8.80 8.52
N GLN A 17 9.83 9.07 7.99
CA GLN A 17 10.21 10.41 7.52
C GLN A 17 9.38 10.89 6.33
N LEU A 18 9.01 9.99 5.42
CA LEU A 18 8.15 10.33 4.30
C LEU A 18 6.72 10.65 4.79
N ALA A 19 6.18 9.82 5.67
CA ALA A 19 4.86 10.01 6.27
C ALA A 19 4.75 11.28 7.12
N SER A 20 5.85 11.75 7.73
CA SER A 20 5.84 13.02 8.47
C SER A 20 5.84 14.25 7.57
N LYS A 21 6.23 14.10 6.30
CA LYS A 21 6.33 15.21 5.32
C LYS A 21 5.13 15.25 4.36
N ASP A 22 4.50 14.11 4.09
CA ASP A 22 3.38 14.01 3.15
C ASP A 22 2.19 13.32 3.81
N SER A 23 1.10 14.05 4.04
CA SER A 23 -0.13 13.55 4.69
C SER A 23 -0.86 12.48 3.88
N ARG A 24 -0.57 12.36 2.58
CA ARG A 24 -1.08 11.29 1.71
C ARG A 24 -0.38 9.97 2.01
N VAL A 25 0.84 10.02 2.55
CA VAL A 25 1.64 8.85 2.92
C VAL A 25 1.30 8.42 4.33
N ARG A 26 0.67 7.26 4.45
CA ARG A 26 0.47 6.56 5.73
C ARG A 26 1.29 5.29 5.74
N ALA A 27 1.99 5.01 6.83
CA ALA A 27 2.76 3.79 7.02
C ALA A 27 2.42 3.13 8.36
N ILE A 28 2.37 1.79 8.37
CA ILE A 28 2.31 0.98 9.59
C ILE A 28 3.53 0.07 9.65
N ARG A 29 3.99 -0.25 10.85
CA ARG A 29 5.05 -1.24 11.08
C ARG A 29 4.54 -2.34 11.98
N PHE A 30 4.77 -3.58 11.57
CA PHE A 30 4.47 -4.73 12.42
C PHE A 30 5.57 -4.94 13.46
N SER A 31 5.18 -5.39 14.65
CA SER A 31 6.12 -5.70 15.75
C SER A 31 7.02 -6.91 15.45
N LYS A 32 6.65 -7.73 14.46
CA LYS A 32 7.42 -8.85 13.91
C LYS A 32 7.06 -9.06 12.45
N ASN A 33 7.85 -9.86 11.73
CA ASN A 33 7.48 -10.26 10.38
C ASN A 33 6.23 -11.17 10.43
N VAL A 34 5.15 -10.74 9.77
CA VAL A 34 3.85 -11.43 9.71
C VAL A 34 3.62 -12.14 8.36
N GLY A 35 4.53 -11.99 7.42
CA GLY A 35 4.42 -12.49 6.05
C GLY A 35 3.57 -11.61 5.11
N PHE A 36 3.72 -11.84 3.80
CA PHE A 36 3.17 -10.99 2.74
C PHE A 36 1.63 -10.91 2.76
N GLN A 37 0.94 -12.05 2.75
CA GLN A 37 -0.52 -12.12 2.69
C GLN A 37 -1.19 -11.44 3.91
N ARG A 38 -0.65 -11.65 5.12
CA ARG A 38 -1.16 -11.01 6.34
C ARG A 38 -0.92 -9.50 6.33
N SER A 39 0.23 -9.07 5.80
CA SER A 39 0.54 -7.65 5.62
C SER A 39 -0.46 -6.96 4.67
N ILE A 40 -0.85 -7.62 3.58
CA ILE A 40 -1.87 -7.11 2.65
C ILE A 40 -3.24 -7.01 3.33
N LEU A 41 -3.69 -8.08 3.98
CA LEU A 41 -4.98 -8.11 4.67
C LEU A 41 -5.06 -6.99 5.73
N ALA A 42 -4.01 -6.81 6.52
CA ALA A 42 -3.94 -5.74 7.50
C ALA A 42 -4.09 -4.34 6.85
N LYS A 43 -3.47 -4.09 5.69
CA LYS A 43 -3.68 -2.83 4.96
C LYS A 43 -5.15 -2.67 4.55
N TYR A 44 -5.79 -3.70 4.00
CA TYR A 44 -7.20 -3.65 3.59
C TYR A 44 -8.15 -3.34 4.75
N LEU A 45 -7.84 -3.80 5.96
CA LEU A 45 -8.63 -3.49 7.16
C LEU A 45 -8.47 -2.05 7.66
N HIS A 46 -7.42 -1.32 7.24
CA HIS A 46 -7.10 0.02 7.76
C HIS A 46 -7.26 1.15 6.73
N VAL A 47 -7.38 0.83 5.45
CA VAL A 47 -7.68 1.81 4.40
C VAL A 47 -9.13 2.26 4.48
N ARG A 48 -9.40 3.49 4.00
CA ARG A 48 -10.71 4.16 4.13
C ARG A 48 -11.26 4.65 2.78
N GLY A 49 -10.69 4.20 1.68
CA GLY A 49 -11.10 4.62 0.34
C GLY A 49 -12.30 3.82 -0.16
N GLU A 50 -13.02 4.37 -1.13
CA GLU A 50 -14.12 3.68 -1.85
C GLU A 50 -13.60 2.58 -2.78
N ALA A 51 -12.35 2.72 -3.23
CA ALA A 51 -11.60 1.74 -3.99
C ALA A 51 -10.21 1.55 -3.35
N VAL A 52 -9.65 0.35 -3.53
CA VAL A 52 -8.30 0.02 -3.07
C VAL A 52 -7.54 -0.62 -4.21
N MET A 53 -6.32 -0.13 -4.43
CA MET A 53 -5.38 -0.67 -5.38
C MET A 53 -4.13 -1.12 -4.64
N GLN A 54 -3.62 -2.30 -5.02
CA GLN A 54 -2.37 -2.83 -4.51
C GLN A 54 -1.31 -2.76 -5.60
N ILE A 55 -0.12 -2.30 -5.21
CA ILE A 55 1.08 -2.32 -6.05
C ILE A 55 2.26 -2.78 -5.17
N ASP A 56 3.17 -3.54 -5.77
CA ASP A 56 4.38 -4.00 -5.10
C ASP A 56 5.45 -2.88 -5.06
N ALA A 57 6.26 -2.88 -4.01
CA ALA A 57 7.16 -1.75 -3.71
C ALA A 57 8.39 -1.68 -4.63
N ASP A 58 8.74 -2.78 -5.28
CA ASP A 58 9.78 -2.91 -6.30
C ASP A 58 9.28 -2.61 -7.72
N LEU A 59 7.97 -2.32 -7.88
CA LEU A 59 7.34 -1.89 -9.13
C LEU A 59 7.61 -2.81 -10.33
N PRO A 60 7.30 -4.12 -10.24
CA PRO A 60 7.38 -5.01 -11.40
C PRO A 60 6.38 -4.59 -12.48
N ASP A 61 5.23 -4.05 -12.07
CA ASP A 61 4.19 -3.50 -12.93
C ASP A 61 4.27 -1.96 -12.97
N PRO A 62 4.04 -1.34 -14.15
CA PRO A 62 4.06 0.11 -14.29
C PRO A 62 2.91 0.78 -13.52
N PRO A 63 3.18 1.81 -12.68
CA PRO A 63 2.15 2.54 -11.93
C PRO A 63 1.05 3.18 -12.79
N GLU A 64 1.33 3.44 -14.07
CA GLU A 64 0.40 4.02 -15.03
C GLU A 64 -0.86 3.15 -15.20
N LEU A 65 -0.76 1.82 -15.03
CA LEU A 65 -1.90 0.90 -15.09
C LEU A 65 -2.98 1.17 -14.04
N LEU A 66 -2.62 1.81 -12.93
CA LEU A 66 -3.58 2.18 -11.90
C LEU A 66 -4.64 3.16 -12.41
N ALA A 67 -4.32 3.98 -13.41
CA ALA A 67 -5.29 4.86 -14.05
C ALA A 67 -6.33 4.06 -14.84
N ASP A 68 -5.88 3.09 -15.64
CA ASP A 68 -6.77 2.23 -16.43
C ASP A 68 -7.70 1.41 -15.52
N PHE A 69 -7.17 0.89 -14.41
CA PHE A 69 -7.98 0.16 -13.43
C PHE A 69 -9.01 1.04 -12.73
N LEU A 70 -8.69 2.32 -12.48
CA LEU A 70 -9.62 3.27 -11.90
C LEU A 70 -10.80 3.53 -12.84
N ASP A 71 -10.55 3.64 -14.14
CA ASP A 71 -11.58 3.90 -15.14
C ASP A 71 -12.52 2.69 -15.31
N LEU A 72 -11.98 1.47 -15.30
CA LEU A 72 -12.79 0.24 -15.28
C LEU A 72 -13.64 0.13 -14.00
N TRP A 73 -13.09 0.49 -12.83
CA TRP A 73 -13.87 0.52 -11.58
C TRP A 73 -15.00 1.56 -11.65
N ARG A 74 -14.71 2.75 -12.19
CA ARG A 74 -15.71 3.82 -12.40
C ARG A 74 -16.80 3.42 -13.39
N SER A 75 -16.50 2.53 -14.35
CA SER A 75 -17.48 2.01 -15.31
C SER A 75 -18.43 0.95 -14.73
N GLY A 76 -18.33 0.65 -13.42
CA GLY A 76 -19.24 -0.26 -12.72
C GLY A 76 -18.65 -1.61 -12.34
N HIS A 77 -17.41 -1.91 -12.71
CA HIS A 77 -16.74 -3.12 -12.26
C HIS A 77 -16.42 -3.05 -10.76
N ARG A 78 -16.73 -4.12 -10.02
CA ARG A 78 -16.45 -4.19 -8.58
C ARG A 78 -15.08 -4.77 -8.24
N VAL A 79 -14.50 -5.50 -9.20
CA VAL A 79 -13.14 -6.05 -9.17
C VAL A 79 -12.59 -5.88 -10.58
N VAL A 80 -11.36 -5.39 -10.68
CA VAL A 80 -10.61 -5.13 -11.92
C VAL A 80 -9.26 -5.82 -11.80
#